data_AF-A0A158BB37-F1
#
_entry.id   AF-A0A158BB37-F1
#
_cell.length_a   1.000
_cell.length_b   1.000
_cell.length_c   1.000
_cell.angle_alpha   90.00
_cell.angle_beta   90.00
_cell.angle_gamma   90.00
#
_symmetry.space_group_name_H-M   'P 1'
#
loop_
_entity.id
_entity.type
_entity.pdbx_description
1 polymer ?
#
loop_
_entity_poly.entity_id
_entity_poly.type
_entity_poly.pdbx_seq_one_letter_code
_entity_poly.pdbx_strand_id
1 'polypeptide(L)'
;MTKQQTAMQDPYERRALLLHLGDVLESVFCLSQCADDYASIGDAVKGNEALAGFTLLGFIDEKMTPRDFVRCASGAFFVWPKALLDETLNRPMLANTVKHDLFAENAKGWDAYVDERRKDVPWFGEDLPEVATSAEPAHEAKPAPQKQKGKATSRYSTWPWPDKAADA
;
A
#
# COMPACT_ATOMS: atom_id res chain seq x y z
N MET A 1 22.84 7.95 -10.47
CA MET A 1 21.85 8.36 -11.49
C MET A 1 21.64 9.87 -11.46
N THR A 2 21.43 10.51 -12.61
CA THR A 2 21.06 11.94 -12.70
C THR A 2 19.61 12.18 -12.27
N LYS A 3 19.33 13.30 -11.59
CA LYS A 3 17.98 13.71 -11.12
C LYS A 3 16.86 13.55 -12.17
N GLN A 4 17.17 13.75 -13.46
CA GLN A 4 16.21 13.57 -14.56
C GLN A 4 15.77 12.11 -14.79
N GLN A 5 16.64 11.13 -14.58
CA GLN A 5 16.27 9.71 -14.70
C GLN A 5 15.35 9.29 -13.55
N THR A 6 15.63 9.74 -12.32
CA THR A 6 14.79 9.46 -11.15
C THR A 6 13.38 10.05 -11.32
N ALA A 7 13.26 11.26 -11.89
CA ALA A 7 11.97 11.87 -12.17
C ALA A 7 11.18 11.19 -13.31
N MET A 8 11.85 10.58 -14.29
CA MET A 8 11.18 9.83 -15.36
C MET A 8 10.73 8.43 -14.93
N GLN A 9 11.39 7.83 -13.94
CA GLN A 9 11.04 6.51 -13.42
C GLN A 9 9.93 6.58 -12.36
N ASP A 10 9.82 7.70 -11.64
CA ASP A 10 8.84 7.90 -10.57
C ASP A 10 7.37 7.58 -10.98
N PRO A 11 6.87 7.93 -12.19
CA PRO A 11 5.53 7.51 -12.61
C PRO A 11 5.36 6.00 -12.81
N TYR A 12 6.39 5.32 -13.33
CA TYR A 12 6.36 3.86 -13.55
C TYR A 12 6.48 3.10 -12.22
N GLU A 13 7.35 3.57 -11.32
CA GLU A 13 7.50 3.04 -9.97
C GLU A 13 6.19 3.20 -9.18
N ARG A 14 5.56 4.38 -9.22
CA ARG A 14 4.24 4.61 -8.59
C ARG A 14 3.16 3.73 -9.18
N ARG A 15 3.14 3.55 -10.51
CA ARG A 15 2.21 2.62 -11.17
C ARG A 15 2.41 1.20 -10.67
N ALA A 16 3.65 0.73 -10.55
CA ALA A 16 3.94 -0.61 -10.02
C ALA A 16 3.44 -0.78 -8.58
N LEU A 17 3.64 0.23 -7.72
CA LEU A 17 3.13 0.21 -6.34
C LEU A 17 1.59 0.24 -6.27
N LEU A 18 0.94 1.00 -7.16
CA LEU A 18 -0.52 1.03 -7.26
C LEU A 18 -1.11 -0.29 -7.74
N LEU A 19 -0.47 -0.94 -8.72
CA LEU A 19 -0.86 -2.29 -9.16
C LEU A 19 -0.71 -3.29 -8.02
N HIS A 20 0.43 -3.25 -7.33
CA HIS A 20 0.66 -4.10 -6.17
C HIS A 20 -0.40 -3.89 -5.09
N LEU A 21 -0.75 -2.63 -4.79
CA LEU A 21 -1.83 -2.32 -3.86
C LEU A 21 -3.17 -2.95 -4.29
N GLY A 22 -3.47 -2.95 -5.59
CA GLY A 22 -4.63 -3.66 -6.14
C GLY A 22 -4.62 -5.15 -5.80
N ASP A 23 -3.49 -5.82 -6.08
CA ASP A 23 -3.31 -7.25 -5.77
C ASP A 23 -3.45 -7.54 -4.27
N VAL A 24 -2.93 -6.65 -3.41
CA VAL A 24 -3.06 -6.77 -1.95
C VAL A 24 -4.52 -6.68 -1.53
N LEU A 25 -5.25 -5.67 -2.01
CA LEU A 25 -6.68 -5.49 -1.67
C LEU A 25 -7.52 -6.69 -2.15
N GLU A 26 -7.20 -7.24 -3.32
CA GLU A 26 -7.85 -8.44 -3.83
C GLU A 26 -7.53 -9.66 -2.93
N SER A 27 -6.27 -9.87 -2.56
CA SER A 27 -5.87 -10.97 -1.66
C SER A 27 -6.55 -10.87 -0.29
N VAL A 28 -6.65 -9.66 0.27
CA VAL A 28 -7.35 -9.39 1.54
C VAL A 28 -8.84 -9.71 1.39
N PHE A 29 -9.47 -9.28 0.29
CA PHE A 29 -10.87 -9.59 0.04
C PHE A 29 -11.12 -11.10 -0.10
N CYS A 30 -10.31 -11.81 -0.89
CA CYS A 30 -10.41 -13.26 -1.05
C CYS A 30 -10.26 -13.99 0.28
N LEU A 31 -9.23 -13.66 1.07
CA LEU A 31 -9.00 -14.28 2.38
C LEU A 31 -10.10 -13.95 3.39
N SER A 32 -10.70 -12.75 3.32
CA SER A 32 -11.80 -12.37 4.20
C SER A 32 -13.05 -13.25 4.01
N GLN A 33 -13.27 -13.79 2.81
CA GLN A 33 -14.43 -14.64 2.51
C GLN A 33 -14.30 -16.06 3.08
N CYS A 34 -13.08 -16.53 3.34
CA CYS A 34 -12.80 -17.87 3.87
C CYS A 34 -11.96 -17.82 5.15
N ALA A 35 -12.03 -16.71 5.90
CA ALA A 35 -11.12 -16.45 7.01
C ALA A 35 -11.30 -17.42 8.19
N ASP A 36 -12.51 -17.95 8.36
CA ASP A 36 -12.86 -18.93 9.39
C ASP A 36 -12.71 -20.38 8.92
N ASP A 37 -12.47 -20.59 7.61
CA ASP A 37 -12.37 -21.93 7.00
C ASP A 37 -10.96 -22.53 7.12
N TYR A 38 -9.95 -21.69 7.33
CA TYR A 38 -8.54 -22.10 7.38
C TYR A 38 -7.86 -21.64 8.67
N ALA A 39 -7.07 -22.54 9.27
CA ALA A 39 -6.30 -22.23 10.46
C ALA A 39 -5.08 -21.34 10.16
N SER A 40 -4.56 -21.38 8.92
CA SER A 40 -3.32 -20.70 8.54
C SER A 40 -3.30 -20.29 7.07
N ILE A 41 -2.45 -19.31 6.71
CA ILE A 41 -2.21 -18.91 5.31
C ILE A 41 -1.68 -20.08 4.49
N GLY A 42 -0.79 -20.90 5.05
CA GLY A 42 -0.26 -22.07 4.37
C GLY A 42 -1.34 -23.09 4.00
N ASP A 43 -2.35 -23.27 4.85
CA ASP A 43 -3.50 -24.14 4.55
C ASP A 43 -4.44 -23.50 3.52
N ALA A 44 -4.67 -22.19 3.62
CA ALA A 44 -5.51 -21.46 2.68
C ALA A 44 -4.94 -21.50 1.25
N VAL A 45 -3.63 -21.29 1.09
CA VAL A 45 -2.94 -21.36 -0.21
C VAL A 45 -2.98 -22.77 -0.80
N LYS A 46 -2.87 -23.83 0.03
CA LYS A 46 -2.98 -25.23 -0.44
C LYS A 46 -4.42 -25.62 -0.80
N GLY A 47 -5.40 -25.07 -0.07
CA GLY A 47 -6.81 -25.41 -0.22
C GLY A 47 -7.55 -24.60 -1.28
N ASN A 48 -6.96 -23.50 -1.78
CA ASN A 48 -7.60 -22.60 -2.72
C ASN A 48 -6.61 -22.11 -3.80
N GLU A 49 -6.80 -22.59 -5.03
CA GLU A 49 -5.93 -22.26 -6.18
C GLU A 49 -5.91 -20.75 -6.49
N ALA A 50 -7.02 -20.04 -6.26
CA ALA A 50 -7.06 -18.59 -6.45
C ALA A 50 -6.12 -17.87 -5.46
N LEU A 51 -6.00 -18.36 -4.23
CA LEU A 51 -5.09 -17.79 -3.23
C LEU A 51 -3.62 -18.05 -3.57
N ALA A 52 -3.32 -19.19 -4.19
CA ALA A 52 -1.96 -19.50 -4.65
C ALA A 52 -1.45 -18.55 -5.75
N GLY A 53 -2.35 -17.84 -6.45
CA GLY A 53 -1.99 -16.83 -7.45
C GLY A 53 -1.42 -15.54 -6.87
N PHE A 54 -1.65 -15.24 -5.58
CA PHE A 54 -1.18 -14.00 -4.97
C PHE A 54 0.27 -14.13 -4.51
N THR A 55 1.18 -13.44 -5.20
CA THR A 55 2.61 -13.45 -4.88
C THR A 55 2.90 -12.99 -3.44
N LEU A 56 2.11 -12.05 -2.91
CA LEU A 56 2.29 -11.55 -1.55
C LEU A 56 2.20 -12.68 -0.51
N LEU A 57 1.26 -13.61 -0.67
CA LEU A 57 1.05 -14.70 0.28
C LEU A 57 2.25 -15.65 0.35
N GLY A 58 3.05 -15.73 -0.71
CA GLY A 58 4.30 -16.50 -0.72
C GLY A 58 5.41 -15.90 0.15
N PHE A 59 5.28 -14.64 0.58
CA PHE A 59 6.25 -13.99 1.48
C PHE A 59 5.78 -13.97 2.93
N ILE A 60 4.50 -14.20 3.20
CA ILE A 60 3.92 -14.18 4.54
C ILE A 60 4.34 -15.44 5.32
N ASP A 61 4.37 -15.34 6.65
CA ASP A 61 4.54 -16.52 7.49
C ASP A 61 3.35 -17.47 7.26
N GLU A 62 3.64 -18.69 6.79
CA GLU A 62 2.64 -19.72 6.53
C GLU A 62 1.75 -20.00 7.75
N LYS A 63 2.25 -19.77 8.96
CA LYS A 63 1.52 -19.98 10.22
C LYS A 63 0.60 -18.82 10.60
N MET A 64 0.70 -17.67 9.94
CA MET A 64 -0.19 -16.54 10.18
C MET A 64 -1.63 -16.94 9.89
N THR A 65 -2.58 -16.50 10.71
CA THR A 65 -4.01 -16.77 10.45
C THR A 65 -4.53 -15.86 9.34
N PRO A 66 -5.54 -16.29 8.55
CA PRO A 66 -6.17 -15.42 7.55
C PRO A 66 -6.68 -14.09 8.15
N ARG A 67 -7.25 -14.12 9.36
CA ARG A 67 -7.74 -12.92 10.04
C ARG A 67 -6.61 -11.96 10.44
N ASP A 68 -5.50 -12.50 10.93
CA ASP A 68 -4.33 -11.68 11.25
C ASP A 68 -3.72 -11.07 10.00
N PHE A 69 -3.61 -11.84 8.91
CA PHE A 69 -3.16 -11.32 7.62
C PHE A 69 -4.05 -10.16 7.16
N VAL A 70 -5.37 -10.32 7.14
CA VAL A 70 -6.31 -9.27 6.72
C VAL A 70 -6.12 -8.00 7.54
N ARG A 71 -5.98 -8.13 8.87
CA ARG A 71 -5.73 -7.00 9.78
C ARG A 71 -4.39 -6.32 9.49
N CYS A 72 -3.31 -7.09 9.45
CA CYS A 72 -1.94 -6.62 9.23
C CYS A 72 -1.76 -5.98 7.86
N ALA A 73 -2.26 -6.61 6.80
CA ALA A 73 -2.20 -6.08 5.45
C ALA A 73 -3.02 -4.79 5.31
N SER A 74 -4.22 -4.74 5.92
CA SER A 74 -5.01 -3.49 5.93
C SER A 74 -4.24 -2.35 6.62
N GLY A 75 -3.58 -2.62 7.75
CA GLY A 75 -2.73 -1.65 8.46
C GLY A 75 -1.49 -1.22 7.67
N ALA A 76 -0.80 -2.17 7.03
CA ALA A 76 0.39 -1.90 6.24
C ALA A 76 0.12 -0.96 5.04
N PHE A 77 -1.04 -1.12 4.40
CA PHE A 77 -1.35 -0.52 3.10
C PHE A 77 -2.39 0.60 3.12
N PHE A 78 -3.08 0.89 4.24
CA PHE A 78 -4.16 1.91 4.23
C PHE A 78 -3.70 3.32 3.83
N VAL A 79 -2.42 3.67 4.07
CA VAL A 79 -1.88 4.99 3.71
C VAL A 79 -1.52 5.11 2.23
N TRP A 80 -1.30 3.98 1.55
CA TRP A 80 -0.77 3.93 0.19
C TRP A 80 -1.64 4.67 -0.85
N PRO A 81 -3.00 4.54 -0.86
CA PRO A 81 -3.82 5.23 -1.85
C PRO A 81 -3.59 6.75 -1.92
N LYS A 82 -3.34 7.39 -0.78
CA LYS A 82 -3.08 8.83 -0.71
C LYS A 82 -1.61 9.13 -0.97
N ALA A 83 -0.72 8.43 -0.27
CA ALA A 83 0.72 8.65 -0.34
C ALA A 83 1.32 8.46 -1.74
N LEU A 84 0.78 7.52 -2.53
CA LEU A 84 1.21 7.29 -3.92
C LEU A 84 0.79 8.41 -4.89
N LEU A 85 -0.21 9.21 -4.51
CA LEU A 85 -0.72 10.33 -5.31
C LEU A 85 -0.13 11.69 -4.90
N ASP A 86 0.63 11.74 -3.82
CA ASP A 86 1.28 12.98 -3.36
C ASP A 86 2.33 13.47 -4.36
N GLU A 87 2.60 14.78 -4.35
CA GLU A 87 3.60 15.39 -5.24
C GLU A 87 5.01 14.81 -4.97
N THR A 88 5.32 14.60 -3.68
CA THR A 88 6.56 13.99 -3.22
C THR A 88 6.28 12.66 -2.54
N LEU A 89 6.93 11.60 -3.00
CA LEU A 89 6.75 10.27 -2.44
C LEU A 89 7.54 10.09 -1.13
N ASN A 90 6.85 9.78 -0.04
CA ASN A 90 7.50 9.40 1.22
C ASN A 90 7.91 7.93 1.19
N ARG A 91 9.05 7.67 0.55
CA ARG A 91 9.60 6.31 0.32
C ARG A 91 9.84 5.52 1.62
N PRO A 92 10.48 6.08 2.67
CA PRO A 92 10.71 5.34 3.90
C PRO A 92 9.41 4.98 4.61
N MET A 93 8.43 5.89 4.64
CA MET A 93 7.13 5.63 5.25
C MET A 93 6.43 4.43 4.60
N LEU A 94 6.36 4.38 3.26
CA LEU A 94 5.68 3.30 2.53
C LEU A 94 6.29 1.92 2.82
N ALA A 95 7.62 1.84 2.86
CA ALA A 95 8.30 0.59 3.15
C ALA A 95 8.19 0.22 4.65
N ASN A 96 8.26 1.22 5.54
CA ASN A 96 8.26 0.99 6.98
C ASN A 96 6.91 0.51 7.50
N THR A 97 5.79 1.04 6.98
CA THR A 97 4.45 0.54 7.37
C THR A 97 4.28 -0.92 7.01
N VAL A 98 4.75 -1.34 5.82
CA VAL A 98 4.69 -2.74 5.41
C VAL A 98 5.59 -3.62 6.26
N LYS A 99 6.85 -3.22 6.47
CA LYS A 99 7.79 -3.99 7.30
C LYS A 99 7.24 -4.20 8.71
N HIS A 100 6.76 -3.13 9.34
CA HIS A 100 6.28 -3.18 10.71
C HIS A 100 4.97 -3.96 10.85
N ASP A 101 3.96 -3.66 10.03
CA ASP A 101 2.63 -4.22 10.26
C ASP A 101 2.47 -5.64 9.70
N LEU A 102 3.22 -6.00 8.65
CA LEU A 102 3.07 -7.28 7.96
C LEU A 102 4.24 -8.24 8.19
N PHE A 103 5.44 -7.74 8.48
CA PHE A 103 6.66 -8.55 8.57
C PHE A 103 7.44 -8.40 9.89
N ALA A 104 6.85 -7.84 10.95
CA ALA A 104 7.54 -7.61 12.23
C ALA A 104 8.31 -8.82 12.77
N GLU A 105 7.75 -10.03 12.62
CA GLU A 105 8.35 -11.29 13.08
C GLU A 105 8.87 -12.17 11.94
N ASN A 106 8.85 -11.68 10.70
CA ASN A 106 9.22 -12.43 9.49
C ASN A 106 10.25 -11.68 8.64
N ALA A 107 11.48 -11.56 9.17
CA ALA A 107 12.60 -10.92 8.48
C ALA A 107 12.90 -11.57 7.11
N LYS A 108 12.84 -12.90 7.02
CA LYS A 108 13.07 -13.62 5.77
C LYS A 108 12.03 -13.28 4.70
N GLY A 109 10.75 -13.22 5.10
CA GLY A 109 9.66 -12.82 4.22
C GLY A 109 9.80 -11.36 3.77
N TRP A 110 10.21 -10.48 4.68
CA TRP A 110 10.50 -9.08 4.36
C TRP A 110 11.58 -8.97 3.28
N ASP A 111 12.72 -9.65 3.43
CA ASP A 111 13.82 -9.58 2.48
C ASP A 111 13.40 -10.08 1.08
N ALA A 112 12.69 -11.22 1.03
CA ALA A 112 12.17 -11.76 -0.23
C ALA A 112 11.13 -10.83 -0.89
N TYR A 113 10.26 -10.23 -0.09
CA TYR A 113 9.29 -9.25 -0.56
C TYR A 113 9.98 -8.00 -1.14
N VAL A 114 11.00 -7.48 -0.46
CA VAL A 114 11.79 -6.33 -0.95
C VAL A 114 12.48 -6.66 -2.26
N ASP A 115 13.14 -7.82 -2.35
CA ASP A 115 13.81 -8.25 -3.58
C ASP A 115 12.84 -8.35 -4.75
N GLU A 116 11.63 -8.86 -4.51
CA GLU A 116 10.58 -8.91 -5.51
C GLU A 116 10.13 -7.50 -5.93
N ARG A 117 9.92 -6.59 -4.97
CA ARG A 117 9.48 -5.22 -5.27
C ARG A 117 10.56 -4.39 -5.97
N ARG A 118 11.84 -4.64 -5.69
CA ARG A 118 12.98 -3.92 -6.29
C ARG A 118 13.16 -4.18 -7.78
N LYS A 119 12.53 -5.21 -8.34
CA LYS A 119 12.50 -5.45 -9.79
C LYS A 119 11.85 -4.29 -10.54
N ASP A 120 10.78 -3.73 -9.98
CA ASP A 120 10.02 -2.62 -10.58
C ASP A 120 10.24 -1.28 -9.85
N VAL A 121 10.64 -1.33 -8.57
CA VAL A 121 10.80 -0.16 -7.69
C VAL A 121 12.16 -0.22 -6.98
N PRO A 122 13.26 0.17 -7.64
CA PRO A 122 14.62 -0.09 -7.16
C PRO A 122 14.92 0.45 -5.75
N TRP A 123 14.30 1.56 -5.38
CA TRP A 123 14.50 2.21 -4.08
C TRP A 123 13.71 1.57 -2.94
N PHE A 124 12.80 0.63 -3.22
CA PHE A 124 11.90 0.11 -2.21
C PHE A 124 12.69 -0.57 -1.08
N GLY A 125 12.42 -0.18 0.16
CA GLY A 125 13.11 -0.70 1.34
C GLY A 125 14.56 -0.19 1.53
N GLU A 126 15.01 0.81 0.78
CA GLU A 126 16.23 1.56 1.10
C GLU A 126 16.01 2.49 2.31
N ASP A 127 17.08 2.80 3.03
CA ASP A 127 17.12 3.79 4.14
C ASP A 127 16.05 3.60 5.23
N LEU A 128 15.68 2.34 5.51
CA LEU A 128 14.77 2.03 6.61
C LEU A 128 15.47 2.22 7.95
N PRO A 129 14.99 3.13 8.82
CA PRO A 129 15.51 3.23 10.18
C PRO A 129 15.24 1.91 10.93
N GLU A 130 16.22 1.44 11.72
CA GLU A 130 16.11 0.21 12.53
C GLU A 130 14.97 0.27 13.55
N VAL A 131 14.57 1.49 13.92
CA VAL A 131 13.44 1.75 14.81
C VAL A 131 12.40 2.53 14.03
N ALA A 132 11.21 1.95 13.86
CA ALA A 132 10.05 2.62 13.30
C ALA A 132 9.72 3.85 14.16
N THR A 133 10.19 5.02 13.73
CA THR A 133 9.75 6.27 14.32
C THR A 133 8.38 6.52 13.71
N SER A 134 7.32 6.39 14.53
CA SER A 134 5.96 6.71 14.11
C SER A 134 5.99 8.07 13.41
N ALA A 135 5.70 8.09 12.11
CA ALA A 135 5.69 9.33 11.36
C ALA A 135 4.62 10.23 12.00
N GLU A 136 5.00 11.47 12.31
CA GLU A 136 4.02 12.47 12.72
C GLU A 136 2.88 12.47 11.69
N PRO A 137 1.62 12.50 12.15
CA PRO A 137 0.49 12.41 11.25
C PRO A 137 0.64 13.47 10.16
N ALA A 138 0.56 13.04 8.89
CA ALA A 138 0.65 13.91 7.72
C ALA A 138 -0.43 15.02 7.70
N HIS A 139 -1.34 15.03 8.67
CA HIS A 139 -2.27 16.10 8.99
C HIS A 139 -2.18 16.45 10.49
N GLU A 140 -1.22 17.29 10.86
CA GLU A 140 -1.58 18.32 11.84
C GLU A 140 -2.59 19.24 11.15
N ALA A 141 -3.85 19.18 11.60
CA ALA A 141 -4.85 20.15 11.23
C ALA A 141 -4.43 21.51 11.78
N LYS A 142 -3.58 22.24 11.03
CA LYS A 142 -3.36 23.66 11.29
C LYS A 142 -4.75 24.33 11.23
N PRO A 143 -5.14 25.10 12.26
CA PRO A 143 -6.39 25.84 12.21
C PRO A 143 -6.36 26.72 10.96
N ALA A 144 -7.37 26.53 10.11
CA ALA A 144 -7.46 27.17 8.81
C ALA A 144 -7.35 28.70 8.95
N PRO A 145 -6.44 29.37 8.22
CA PRO A 145 -6.52 30.81 8.06
C PRO A 145 -7.85 31.19 7.42
N GLN A 146 -8.49 32.23 7.94
CA GLN A 146 -9.78 32.73 7.46
C GLN A 146 -9.79 32.91 5.93
N LYS A 147 -10.87 32.39 5.34
CA LYS A 147 -11.27 32.47 3.93
C LYS A 147 -10.88 33.79 3.25
N GLN A 148 -9.91 33.75 2.34
CA GLN A 148 -9.92 34.63 1.17
C GLN A 148 -10.56 33.89 0.01
N LYS A 149 -11.65 34.45 -0.51
CA LYS A 149 -12.42 33.94 -1.66
C LYS A 149 -11.60 34.08 -2.95
N GLY A 150 -10.70 33.13 -3.20
CA GLY A 150 -10.18 32.83 -4.53
C GLY A 150 -10.83 31.54 -5.03
N LYS A 151 -11.46 31.58 -6.21
CA LYS A 151 -12.13 30.43 -6.83
C LYS A 151 -11.07 29.43 -7.31
N ALA A 152 -10.53 28.62 -6.40
CA ALA A 152 -9.65 27.52 -6.77
C ALA A 152 -10.51 26.39 -7.35
N THR A 153 -10.48 26.24 -8.68
CA THR A 153 -11.08 25.08 -9.35
C THR A 153 -10.30 23.86 -8.94
N SER A 154 -10.94 23.00 -8.15
CA SER A 154 -10.40 21.70 -7.76
C SER A 154 -9.98 20.90 -9.01
N ARG A 155 -8.76 20.35 -9.01
CA ARG A 155 -8.23 19.44 -10.06
C ARG A 155 -9.09 18.17 -10.24
N TYR A 156 -10.03 17.93 -9.33
CA TYR A 156 -11.00 16.85 -9.40
C TYR A 156 -12.26 17.19 -10.22
N SER A 157 -12.36 18.41 -10.78
CA SER A 157 -13.49 18.81 -11.64
C SER A 157 -13.43 18.18 -13.05
N THR A 158 -12.36 17.46 -13.38
CA THR A 158 -12.12 16.88 -14.71
C THR A 158 -12.36 15.36 -14.75
N TRP A 159 -12.84 14.77 -13.64
CA TRP A 159 -13.19 13.35 -13.60
C TRP A 159 -14.61 13.15 -14.16
N PRO A 160 -14.88 12.08 -14.95
CA PRO A 160 -16.14 11.91 -15.66
C PRO A 160 -17.22 11.34 -14.72
N TRP A 161 -17.54 12.05 -13.65
CA TRP A 161 -18.82 11.85 -12.98
C TRP A 161 -19.83 12.81 -13.63
N PRO A 162 -21.04 12.35 -14.01
CA PRO A 162 -22.05 13.28 -14.45
C PRO A 162 -22.31 14.29 -13.33
N ASP A 163 -22.12 15.57 -13.62
CA ASP A 163 -22.59 16.63 -12.73
C ASP A 163 -24.07 16.36 -12.46
N LYS A 164 -24.43 16.47 -11.17
CA LYS A 164 -25.73 16.13 -10.58
C LYS A 164 -26.87 16.20 -11.60
N ALA A 165 -27.62 15.11 -11.71
CA ALA A 165 -28.86 15.03 -12.47
C ALA A 165 -29.64 16.33 -12.29
N ALA A 166 -29.79 17.07 -13.40
CA ALA A 166 -30.63 18.25 -13.45
C ALA A 166 -32.04 17.85 -13.02
N ASP A 167 -32.65 18.74 -12.24
CA ASP A 167 -33.80 18.53 -11.38
C ASP A 167 -35.02 17.91 -12.07
N ALA A 168 -35.83 17.22 -11.24
CA ALA A 168 -37.23 16.91 -11.52
C ALA A 168 -38.10 18.18 -11.39
#